data_AF-A0A1M6Z685-F1
#
_entry.id   AF-A0A1M6Z685-F1
#
_cell.length_a   1.000
_cell.length_b   1.000
_cell.length_c   1.000
_cell.angle_alpha   90.00
_cell.angle_beta   90.00
_cell.angle_gamma   90.00
#
_symmetry.space_group_name_H-M   'P 1'
#
loop_
_entity.id
_entity.type
_entity.pdbx_description
1 polymer ?
#
loop_
_entity_poly.entity_id
_entity_poly.type
_entity_poly.pdbx_seq_one_letter_code
_entity_poly.pdbx_strand_id
1 'polypeptide(L)'
;MADDQRVYLDDIYASEECQGSVFRAVVMMAQEARFINKQAGQGYIQLTKKPTTIAMYKFKEGKLTISEKKAAQAEAEVEAAEEIEMTAENTAQVSAAADDAFGE
;
A
#
# COMPACT_ATOMS: atom_id res chain seq x y z
N MET A 1 5.29 -25.28 -20.54
CA MET A 1 4.90 -25.58 -19.15
C MET A 1 5.74 -24.65 -18.30
N ALA A 2 5.14 -23.81 -17.45
CA ALA A 2 5.92 -22.90 -16.61
C ALA A 2 6.71 -23.75 -15.62
N ASP A 3 8.03 -23.86 -15.86
CA ASP A 3 8.94 -24.64 -15.03
C ASP A 3 8.68 -24.33 -13.56
N ASP A 4 8.54 -25.37 -12.75
CA ASP A 4 8.40 -25.27 -11.30
C ASP A 4 9.77 -24.93 -10.69
N GLN A 5 10.36 -23.85 -11.20
CA GLN A 5 11.66 -23.38 -10.83
C GLN A 5 11.55 -22.92 -9.38
N ARG A 6 12.26 -23.62 -8.49
CA ARG A 6 12.38 -23.20 -7.10
C ARG A 6 12.98 -21.79 -7.09
N VAL A 7 12.26 -20.87 -6.49
CA VAL A 7 12.72 -19.50 -6.26
C VAL A 7 13.30 -19.46 -4.85
N TYR A 8 14.59 -19.21 -4.75
CA TYR A 8 15.24 -19.01 -3.46
C TYR A 8 15.16 -17.53 -3.09
N LEU A 9 14.88 -17.26 -1.81
CA LEU A 9 14.80 -15.90 -1.29
C LEU A 9 16.16 -15.19 -1.34
N ASP A 10 17.25 -15.95 -1.24
CA ASP A 10 18.61 -15.41 -1.29
C ASP A 10 18.91 -14.72 -2.63
N ASP A 11 18.42 -15.30 -3.74
CA ASP A 11 18.56 -14.71 -5.09
C ASP A 11 17.80 -13.37 -5.20
N ILE A 12 16.67 -13.26 -4.49
CA ILE A 12 15.85 -12.04 -4.45
C ILE A 12 16.54 -10.96 -3.63
N TYR A 13 17.15 -11.31 -2.50
CA TYR A 13 17.85 -10.36 -1.63
C TYR A 13 19.13 -9.80 -2.23
N ALA A 14 19.80 -10.59 -3.09
CA ALA A 14 20.99 -10.16 -3.81
C ALA A 14 20.70 -9.19 -4.98
N SER A 15 19.43 -8.95 -5.31
CA SER A 15 19.05 -8.09 -6.43
C SER A 15 19.33 -6.59 -6.16
N GLU A 16 19.82 -5.91 -7.20
CA GLU A 16 20.06 -4.45 -7.16
C GLU A 16 18.75 -3.66 -6.98
N GLU A 17 17.61 -4.20 -7.44
CA GLU A 17 16.28 -3.60 -7.30
C GLU A 17 15.87 -3.41 -5.82
N CYS A 18 16.37 -4.26 -4.94
CA CYS A 18 16.15 -4.15 -3.50
C CYS A 18 17.17 -3.26 -2.78
N GLN A 19 18.13 -2.67 -3.49
CA GLN A 19 19.28 -1.96 -2.90
C GLN A 19 19.99 -2.81 -1.83
N GLY A 20 20.05 -4.14 -2.02
CA GLY A 20 20.62 -5.08 -1.04
C GLY A 20 19.84 -5.21 0.28
N SER A 21 18.63 -4.63 0.40
CA SER A 21 17.83 -4.70 1.61
C SER A 21 16.77 -5.81 1.54
N VAL A 22 16.95 -6.81 2.41
CA VAL A 22 15.98 -7.91 2.63
C VAL A 22 14.58 -7.38 2.95
N PHE A 23 14.51 -6.35 3.81
CA PHE A 23 13.23 -5.76 4.20
C PHE A 23 12.53 -5.09 3.03
N ARG A 24 13.28 -4.40 2.16
CA ARG A 24 12.74 -3.75 0.96
C ARG A 24 12.20 -4.79 -0.02
N ALA A 25 12.89 -5.92 -0.18
CA ALA A 25 12.41 -7.06 -0.98
C ALA A 25 11.08 -7.62 -0.46
N VAL A 26 10.98 -7.85 0.85
CA VAL A 26 9.77 -8.38 1.48
C VAL A 26 8.60 -7.41 1.33
N VAL A 27 8.83 -6.11 1.52
CA VAL A 27 7.78 -5.09 1.35
C VAL A 27 7.27 -5.04 -0.09
N MET A 28 8.17 -5.06 -1.08
CA MET A 28 7.78 -5.11 -2.49
C MET A 28 6.93 -6.35 -2.81
N MET A 29 7.41 -7.53 -2.43
CA MET A 29 6.69 -8.78 -2.68
C MET A 29 5.31 -8.79 -2.00
N ALA A 30 5.21 -8.25 -0.78
CA ALA A 30 3.94 -8.15 -0.07
C ALA A 30 2.96 -7.18 -0.73
N GLN A 31 3.44 -6.03 -1.22
CA GLN A 31 2.61 -5.07 -1.94
C GLN A 31 2.08 -5.66 -3.25
N GLU A 32 2.94 -6.32 -4.01
CA GLU A 32 2.54 -6.99 -5.26
C GLU A 32 1.56 -8.14 -5.00
N ALA A 33 1.80 -8.96 -3.97
CA ALA A 33 0.88 -10.03 -3.60
C ALA A 33 -0.51 -9.49 -3.21
N ARG A 34 -0.58 -8.34 -2.51
CA ARG A 34 -1.85 -7.66 -2.20
C ARG A 34 -2.55 -7.18 -3.46
N PHE A 35 -1.81 -6.61 -4.41
CA PHE A 35 -2.35 -6.15 -5.69
C PHE A 35 -2.96 -7.31 -6.49
N ILE A 36 -2.20 -8.40 -6.64
CA ILE A 36 -2.65 -9.64 -7.30
C ILE A 36 -3.92 -10.18 -6.64
N ASN A 37 -3.95 -10.22 -5.30
CA ASN A 37 -5.10 -10.74 -4.57
C ASN A 37 -6.36 -9.87 -4.79
N LYS A 38 -6.20 -8.54 -4.81
CA LYS A 38 -7.32 -7.62 -5.12
C LYS A 38 -7.85 -7.82 -6.54
N GLN A 39 -6.96 -7.94 -7.53
CA GLN A 39 -7.38 -8.17 -8.92
C GLN A 39 -8.12 -9.51 -9.08
N ALA A 40 -7.68 -10.54 -8.36
CA ALA A 40 -8.35 -11.83 -8.35
C ALA A 40 -9.74 -11.76 -7.69
N GLY A 41 -9.86 -11.06 -6.56
CA GLY A 41 -11.16 -10.84 -5.90
C GLY A 41 -12.14 -10.02 -6.73
N GLN A 42 -11.64 -9.16 -7.62
CA GLN A 42 -12.44 -8.39 -8.57
C GLN A 42 -12.76 -9.15 -9.87
N GLY A 43 -12.22 -10.37 -10.06
CA GLY A 43 -12.46 -11.18 -11.25
C GLY A 43 -11.63 -10.80 -12.48
N TYR A 44 -10.65 -9.90 -12.37
CA TYR A 44 -9.80 -9.50 -13.50
C TYR A 44 -8.78 -10.58 -13.88
N ILE A 45 -8.35 -11.38 -12.90
CA ILE A 45 -7.36 -12.45 -13.11
C ILE A 45 -7.80 -13.71 -12.38
N GLN A 46 -7.49 -14.88 -12.96
CA GLN A 46 -7.64 -16.16 -12.30
C GLN A 46 -6.31 -16.58 -11.69
N LEU A 47 -6.28 -16.86 -10.38
CA LEU A 47 -5.07 -17.29 -9.70
C LEU A 47 -4.79 -18.77 -9.99
N THR A 48 -3.61 -19.05 -10.54
CA THR A 48 -3.09 -20.42 -10.73
C THR A 48 -2.18 -20.88 -9.59
N LYS A 49 -1.60 -19.93 -8.84
CA LYS A 49 -0.72 -20.14 -7.68
C LYS A 49 -1.05 -19.12 -6.58
N LYS A 50 -0.49 -19.30 -5.38
CA LYS A 50 -0.65 -18.34 -4.27
C LYS A 50 -0.11 -16.96 -4.69
N PRO A 51 -0.76 -15.84 -4.32
CA PRO A 51 -0.35 -14.50 -4.74
C PRO A 51 1.11 -14.15 -4.42
N THR A 52 1.60 -14.58 -3.25
CA THR A 52 2.99 -14.38 -2.83
C THR A 52 3.97 -15.15 -3.71
N THR A 53 3.62 -16.37 -4.13
CA THR A 53 4.43 -17.16 -5.07
C THR A 53 4.49 -16.48 -6.44
N ILE A 54 3.37 -15.91 -6.91
CA ILE A 54 3.34 -15.16 -8.17
C ILE A 54 4.21 -13.89 -8.05
N ALA A 55 4.14 -13.19 -6.93
CA ALA A 55 4.99 -12.02 -6.67
C ALA A 55 6.48 -12.39 -6.66
N MET A 56 6.87 -13.51 -6.05
CA MET A 56 8.27 -14.01 -6.08
C MET A 56 8.75 -14.29 -7.51
N TYR A 57 7.91 -14.88 -8.37
CA TYR A 57 8.27 -15.11 -9.77
C TYR A 57 8.43 -13.78 -10.53
N LYS A 58 7.50 -12.84 -10.36
CA LYS A 58 7.60 -11.51 -10.98
C LYS A 58 8.87 -10.77 -10.53
N PHE A 59 9.25 -10.94 -9.26
CA PHE A 59 10.48 -10.39 -8.72
C PHE A 59 11.70 -10.97 -9.45
N LYS A 60 11.81 -12.30 -9.50
CA LYS A 60 12.93 -12.98 -10.16
C LYS A 60 13.06 -12.63 -11.65
N GLU A 61 11.93 -12.37 -12.31
CA GLU A 61 11.86 -11.98 -13.71
C GLU A 61 12.19 -10.49 -13.96
N GLY A 62 12.54 -9.71 -12.92
CA GLY A 62 12.84 -8.27 -13.05
C GLY A 62 11.63 -7.43 -13.44
N LYS A 63 10.41 -7.88 -13.11
CA LYS A 63 9.16 -7.20 -13.43
C LYS A 63 8.66 -6.29 -12.31
N LEU A 64 9.39 -6.20 -11.20
CA LEU A 64 9.04 -5.41 -10.03
C LEU A 64 10.11 -4.35 -9.77
N THR A 65 9.79 -3.10 -10.08
CA THR A 65 10.68 -1.97 -9.83
C THR A 65 10.08 -1.05 -8.77
N ILE A 66 10.92 -0.49 -7.90
CA ILE A 66 10.46 0.56 -6.98
C ILE A 66 10.49 1.89 -7.70
N SER A 67 9.31 2.48 -7.83
CA SER A 67 9.19 3.91 -8.08
C SER A 67 9.33 4.62 -6.73
N GLU A 68 10.29 5.55 -6.61
CA GLU A 68 10.45 6.37 -5.42
C GLU A 68 9.30 7.39 -5.29
N LYS A 69 8.11 6.90 -4.93
CA LYS A 69 6.92 7.74 -4.75
C LYS A 69 6.98 8.58 -3.47
N LYS A 70 8.11 8.59 -2.75
CA LYS A 70 8.34 9.50 -1.63
C LYS A 70 8.55 10.97 -2.06
N ALA A 71 8.73 11.23 -3.36
CA ALA A 71 8.63 12.61 -3.89
C ALA A 71 7.18 13.00 -4.30
N ALA A 72 6.33 12.05 -4.67
CA ALA A 72 5.02 12.35 -5.27
C ALA A 72 3.80 12.10 -4.36
N GLN A 73 4.00 11.62 -3.12
CA GLN A 73 2.93 11.53 -2.12
C GLN A 73 2.94 12.66 -1.10
N ALA A 74 4.01 13.47 -1.04
CA ALA A 74 4.00 14.69 -0.23
C ALA A 74 3.11 15.80 -0.81
N GLU A 75 2.75 15.74 -2.10
CA GLU A 75 1.86 16.73 -2.73
C GLU A 75 0.38 16.31 -2.72
N ALA A 76 0.07 15.02 -2.57
CA ALA A 76 -1.31 14.52 -2.59
C ALA A 76 -2.01 14.52 -1.22
N GLU A 77 -1.27 14.68 -0.12
CA GLU A 77 -1.84 14.82 1.23
C GLU A 77 -2.00 16.30 1.67
N VAL A 78 -1.47 17.26 0.90
CA VAL A 78 -1.56 18.69 1.25
C VAL A 78 -2.86 19.35 0.74
N GLU A 79 -3.53 18.78 -0.27
CA GLU A 79 -4.84 19.30 -0.73
C GLU A 79 -6.05 18.79 0.07
N ALA A 80 -5.89 17.82 0.97
CA ALA A 80 -6.99 17.29 1.79
C ALA A 80 -7.05 17.89 3.21
N ALA A 81 -6.14 18.81 3.54
CA ALA A 81 -6.14 19.57 4.78
C ALA A 81 -6.51 21.03 4.48
N GLU A 82 -7.71 21.27 3.93
CA GLU A 82 -8.36 22.56 4.17
C GLU A 82 -8.55 22.66 5.69
N GLU A 83 -7.79 23.58 6.26
CA GLU A 83 -7.89 24.03 7.64
C GLU A 83 -9.36 24.38 7.92
N ILE A 84 -10.05 23.56 8.72
CA ILE A 84 -11.29 23.98 9.35
C ILE A 84 -10.87 25.01 10.40
N GLU A 85 -10.75 26.28 9.99
CA GLU A 85 -10.67 27.39 10.93
C GLU A 85 -11.90 27.33 11.85
N MET A 86 -11.67 27.27 13.16
CA MET A 86 -12.71 27.46 14.16
C MET A 86 -13.21 28.90 14.07
N THR A 87 -14.16 29.16 13.19
CA THR A 87 -14.92 30.40 13.19
C THR A 87 -15.83 30.45 14.42
N ALA A 88 -16.07 31.66 14.95
CA ALA A 88 -16.86 31.87 16.17
C ALA A 88 -18.29 31.29 16.10
N GLU A 89 -18.82 31.08 14.88
CA GLU A 89 -20.13 30.48 14.64
C GLU A 89 -20.17 28.97 14.96
N ASN A 90 -19.09 28.24 14.71
CA ASN A 90 -19.00 26.81 15.03
C ASN A 90 -18.84 26.56 16.54
N THR A 91 -18.16 27.47 17.26
CA THR A 91 -18.02 27.39 18.72
C THR A 91 -19.38 27.48 19.42
N ALA A 92 -20.28 28.35 18.93
CA ALA A 92 -21.61 28.52 19.50
C ALA A 92 -22.52 27.29 19.29
N GLN A 93 -22.37 26.58 18.17
CA GLN A 93 -23.14 25.37 17.88
C GLN A 93 -22.70 24.19 18.76
N VAL A 94 -21.40 24.07 19.05
CA VAL A 94 -20.87 23.01 19.92
C VAL A 94 -21.24 23.25 21.38
N SER A 95 -21.21 24.50 21.86
CA SER A 95 -21.64 24.81 23.23
C SER A 95 -23.14 24.57 23.45
N ALA A 96 -23.99 24.95 22.48
CA ALA A 96 -25.44 24.71 22.58
C ALA A 96 -25.79 23.21 22.56
N ALA A 97 -25.07 22.41 21.76
CA ALA A 97 -25.27 20.96 21.72
C ALA A 97 -24.76 20.24 22.98
N ALA A 98 -23.77 20.81 23.67
CA ALA A 98 -23.25 20.26 24.92
C ALA A 98 -24.20 20.49 26.11
N ASP A 99 -24.84 21.67 26.17
CA ASP A 99 -25.88 21.97 27.18
C ASP A 99 -27.14 21.12 27.00
N ASP A 100 -27.54 20.79 25.76
CA ASP A 100 -28.72 19.96 25.48
C ASP A 100 -28.49 18.47 25.78
N ALA A 101 -27.23 18.02 25.84
CA ALA A 101 -26.86 16.63 26.15
C ALA A 101 -26.71 16.35 27.66
N PHE A 102 -26.55 17.39 28.49
CA PHE A 102 -26.32 17.28 29.94
C PHE A 102 -27.22 18.17 30.80
N GLY A 103 -28.34 18.65 30.26
CA GLY A 103 -29.32 19.46 31.02
C GLY A 103 -29.83 18.78 32.30
N GLU A 104 -29.99 19.60 33.35
CA GLU A 104 -30.50 19.29 34.71
C GLU A 104 -31.72 18.35 34.78
#